data_AF-A0AAV0ATV1-F1
#
_entry.id   AF-A0AAV0ATV1-F1
#
_cell.length_a   1.000
_cell.length_b   1.000
_cell.length_c   1.000
_cell.angle_alpha   90.00
_cell.angle_beta   90.00
_cell.angle_gamma   90.00
#
_symmetry.space_group_name_H-M   'P 1'
#
loop_
_entity.id
_entity.type
_entity.pdbx_description
1 polymer ?
#
loop_
_entity_poly.entity_id
_entity_poly.type
_entity_poly.pdbx_seq_one_letter_code
_entity_poly.pdbx_strand_id
1 'polypeptide(L)'
;MAQTIRRLEQRAGEVGADIAAVNKLHIIGRLEDNYLLDRPENSVQLEFFMATTGISDTNRLKEHIISIAKEAYDVFPYPCIWALYFCQTRVITHPSYQQILSTAKEDPGQPIFLDVGSFAGIDLRQVIHTGMKLENVIGTDLIDGKIISLSLAIFSLNSA
;
A
#
# COMPACT_ATOMS: atom_id res chain seq x y z
N MET A 1 -2.45 -11.02 -23.71
CA MET A 1 -3.46 -11.28 -22.68
C MET A 1 -3.46 -12.75 -22.22
N ALA A 2 -3.69 -13.73 -23.11
CA ALA A 2 -3.74 -15.14 -22.72
C ALA A 2 -2.43 -15.72 -22.15
N GLN A 3 -1.26 -15.28 -22.62
CA GLN A 3 0.04 -15.71 -22.08
C GLN A 3 0.32 -15.10 -20.69
N THR A 4 -0.08 -13.84 -20.48
CA THR A 4 0.05 -13.13 -19.20
C THR A 4 -0.78 -13.79 -18.11
N ILE A 5 -2.04 -14.14 -18.41
CA ILE A 5 -2.94 -14.81 -17.47
C ILE A 5 -2.38 -16.17 -17.07
N ARG A 6 -1.91 -16.99 -18.02
CA ARG A 6 -1.29 -18.29 -17.69
C ARG A 6 -0.08 -18.19 -16.77
N ARG A 7 0.77 -17.16 -16.97
CA ARG A 7 1.91 -16.90 -16.07
C ARG A 7 1.44 -16.61 -14.65
N LEU A 8 0.37 -15.81 -14.50
CA LEU A 8 -0.20 -15.45 -13.20
C LEU A 8 -0.91 -16.65 -12.54
N GLU A 9 -1.64 -17.46 -13.29
CA GLU A 9 -2.26 -18.70 -12.80
C GLU A 9 -1.20 -19.69 -12.28
N GLN A 10 -0.13 -19.89 -13.05
CA GLN A 10 0.99 -20.73 -12.63
C GLN A 10 1.60 -20.19 -11.34
N ARG A 11 1.89 -18.89 -11.30
CA ARG A 11 2.49 -18.25 -10.13
C ARG A 11 1.59 -18.37 -8.90
N ALA A 12 0.28 -18.13 -9.06
CA ALA A 12 -0.70 -18.28 -8.00
C ALA A 12 -0.71 -19.71 -7.44
N GLY A 13 -0.65 -20.73 -8.31
CA GLY A 13 -0.50 -22.13 -7.90
C GLY A 13 0.80 -22.39 -7.12
N GLU A 14 1.94 -21.84 -7.57
CA GLU A 14 3.24 -21.98 -6.89
C GLU A 14 3.25 -21.38 -5.48
N VAL A 15 2.55 -20.26 -5.26
CA VAL A 15 2.51 -19.56 -3.98
C VAL A 15 1.28 -19.91 -3.12
N GLY A 16 0.46 -20.87 -3.56
CA GLY A 16 -0.73 -21.32 -2.83
C GLY A 16 -1.88 -20.30 -2.81
N ALA A 17 -1.91 -19.36 -3.75
CA ALA A 17 -3.01 -18.41 -3.92
C ALA A 17 -4.18 -19.02 -4.71
N ASP A 18 -5.39 -18.50 -4.46
CA ASP A 18 -6.61 -18.95 -5.15
C ASP A 18 -6.61 -18.49 -6.62
N ILE A 19 -6.31 -19.42 -7.53
CA ILE A 19 -6.30 -19.22 -8.98
C ILE A 19 -7.68 -18.74 -9.49
N ALA A 20 -8.78 -19.25 -8.93
CA ALA A 20 -10.12 -18.85 -9.35
C ALA A 20 -10.44 -17.40 -8.97
N ALA A 21 -9.95 -16.94 -7.81
CA ALA A 21 -10.04 -15.54 -7.41
C ALA A 21 -9.22 -14.63 -8.33
N VAL A 22 -7.98 -15.02 -8.66
CA VAL A 22 -7.13 -14.30 -9.62
C VAL A 22 -7.84 -14.16 -10.97
N ASN A 23 -8.38 -15.25 -11.51
CA ASN A 23 -9.07 -15.24 -12.80
C ASN A 23 -10.31 -14.34 -12.80
N LYS A 24 -11.12 -14.36 -11.73
CA LYS A 24 -12.28 -13.46 -11.60
C LYS A 24 -11.87 -11.99 -11.64
N LEU A 25 -10.81 -11.60 -10.96
CA LEU A 25 -10.34 -10.20 -10.93
C LEU A 25 -9.94 -9.69 -12.32
N HIS A 26 -9.29 -10.53 -13.12
CA HIS A 26 -8.86 -10.18 -14.48
C HIS A 26 -10.01 -10.18 -15.51
N ILE A 27 -11.13 -10.84 -15.21
CA ILE A 27 -12.37 -10.71 -16.00
C ILE A 27 -13.04 -9.35 -15.74
N ILE A 28 -12.92 -8.83 -14.52
CA ILE A 28 -13.60 -7.60 -14.09
C ILE A 28 -12.95 -6.34 -14.68
N GLY A 29 -11.66 -6.36 -15.02
CA GLY A 29 -10.99 -5.23 -15.66
C GLY A 29 -9.48 -5.34 -15.69
N ARG A 30 -8.79 -4.21 -15.82
CA ARG A 30 -7.34 -4.09 -15.61
C ARG A 30 -7.07 -3.43 -14.26
N LEU A 31 -5.87 -3.65 -13.74
CA LEU A 31 -5.40 -3.06 -12.49
C LEU A 31 -5.44 -1.52 -12.55
N GLU A 32 -5.08 -0.92 -13.69
CA GLU A 32 -5.10 0.52 -13.93
C GLU A 32 -6.49 1.14 -13.81
N ASP A 33 -7.53 0.36 -14.08
CA ASP A 33 -8.92 0.82 -14.02
C ASP A 33 -9.35 1.07 -12.55
N ASN A 34 -8.60 0.54 -11.58
CA ASN A 34 -8.80 0.77 -10.15
C ASN A 34 -8.00 1.96 -9.60
N TYR A 35 -7.33 2.78 -10.42
CA TYR A 35 -6.54 3.91 -9.92
C TYR A 35 -7.44 5.04 -9.38
N LEU A 36 -7.19 5.48 -8.14
CA LEU A 36 -8.09 6.38 -7.40
C LEU A 36 -7.53 7.77 -7.12
N LEU A 37 -6.21 7.98 -7.18
CA LEU A 37 -5.60 9.24 -6.74
C LEU A 37 -5.90 10.43 -7.67
N ASP A 38 -6.37 10.17 -8.90
CA ASP A 38 -6.83 11.23 -9.82
C ASP A 38 -8.18 11.83 -9.40
N ARG A 39 -8.89 11.20 -8.46
CA ARG A 39 -10.21 11.66 -8.02
C ARG A 39 -10.07 12.80 -7.01
N PRO A 40 -10.87 13.89 -7.11
CA PRO A 40 -10.76 15.04 -6.22
C PRO A 40 -10.87 14.71 -4.73
N GLU A 41 -11.68 13.72 -4.37
CA GLU A 41 -11.84 13.26 -2.99
C GLU A 41 -10.56 12.65 -2.38
N ASN A 42 -9.58 12.29 -3.21
CA ASN A 42 -8.31 11.68 -2.79
C ASN A 42 -7.11 12.66 -2.86
N SER A 43 -7.36 13.97 -2.88
CA SER A 43 -6.29 14.98 -3.00
C SER A 43 -5.24 14.88 -1.89
N VAL A 44 -5.66 14.60 -0.65
CA VAL A 44 -4.76 14.41 0.50
C VAL A 44 -3.85 13.20 0.30
N GLN A 45 -4.39 12.11 -0.25
CA GLN A 45 -3.61 10.91 -0.55
C GLN A 45 -2.63 11.17 -1.69
N LEU A 46 -3.08 11.87 -2.73
CA LEU A 46 -2.22 12.28 -3.82
C LEU A 46 -1.03 13.10 -3.30
N GLU A 47 -1.29 14.11 -2.46
CA GLU A 47 -0.25 14.92 -1.81
C GLU A 47 0.71 14.08 -0.95
N PHE A 48 0.18 13.14 -0.16
CA PHE A 48 1.00 12.22 0.63
C PHE A 48 1.94 11.39 -0.26
N PHE A 49 1.43 10.78 -1.34
CA PHE A 49 2.24 10.00 -2.26
C PHE A 49 3.26 10.88 -3.00
N MET A 50 2.88 12.08 -3.45
CA MET A 50 3.84 13.02 -4.05
C MET A 50 4.98 13.38 -3.08
N ALA A 51 4.64 13.73 -1.84
CA ALA A 51 5.61 14.12 -0.82
C ALA A 51 6.56 12.96 -0.45
N THR A 52 6.02 11.74 -0.32
CA THR A 52 6.79 10.58 0.14
C THR A 52 7.53 9.83 -0.97
N THR A 53 7.13 10.00 -2.23
CA THR A 53 7.85 9.45 -3.40
C THR A 53 8.84 10.45 -4.00
N GLY A 54 8.60 11.76 -3.82
CA GLY A 54 9.31 12.84 -4.51
C GLY A 54 8.84 13.04 -5.97
N ILE A 55 7.76 12.39 -6.41
CA ILE A 55 7.24 12.48 -7.77
C ILE A 55 6.07 13.48 -7.79
N SER A 56 6.31 14.68 -8.32
CA SER A 56 5.29 15.75 -8.42
C SER A 56 4.42 15.68 -9.68
N ASP A 57 4.83 14.92 -10.70
CA ASP A 57 4.04 14.69 -11.91
C ASP A 57 3.02 13.57 -11.66
N THR A 58 1.73 13.88 -11.80
CA THR A 58 0.64 12.93 -11.50
C THR A 58 0.65 11.71 -12.41
N ASN A 59 1.01 11.85 -13.69
CA ASN A 59 1.07 10.73 -14.62
C ASN A 59 2.25 9.82 -14.29
N ARG A 60 3.41 10.39 -13.98
CA ARG A 60 4.58 9.61 -13.54
C ARG A 60 4.32 8.90 -12.22
N LEU A 61 3.62 9.55 -11.28
CA LEU A 61 3.25 8.92 -10.01
C LEU A 61 2.28 7.76 -10.21
N LYS A 62 1.31 7.91 -11.12
CA LYS A 62 0.40 6.84 -11.51
C LYS A 62 1.16 5.66 -12.11
N GLU A 63 2.03 5.90 -13.09
CA GLU A 63 2.86 4.85 -13.69
C GLU A 63 3.70 4.12 -12.65
N HIS A 64 4.31 4.85 -11.72
CA HIS A 64 5.09 4.32 -10.61
C HIS A 64 4.24 3.40 -9.72
N ILE A 65 3.10 3.88 -9.22
CA ILE A 65 2.19 3.11 -8.37
C ILE A 65 1.70 1.83 -9.07
N ILE A 66 1.34 1.93 -10.35
CA ILE A 66 0.88 0.79 -11.14
C ILE A 66 2.02 -0.23 -11.33
N SER A 67 3.26 0.20 -11.54
CA SER A 67 4.41 -0.70 -11.65
C SER A 67 4.60 -1.49 -10.36
N ILE A 68 4.63 -0.81 -9.21
CA ILE A 68 4.74 -1.46 -7.91
C ILE A 68 3.60 -2.45 -7.71
N ALA A 69 2.35 -2.06 -8.01
CA ALA A 69 1.22 -2.93 -7.82
C ALA A 69 1.35 -4.23 -8.64
N LYS A 70 1.87 -4.15 -9.88
CA LYS A 70 2.16 -5.33 -10.71
C LYS A 70 3.25 -6.19 -10.10
N GLU A 71 4.34 -5.59 -9.63
CA GLU A 71 5.44 -6.31 -8.97
C GLU A 71 4.98 -7.00 -7.68
N ALA A 72 4.17 -6.31 -6.87
CA ALA A 72 3.57 -6.87 -5.66
C ALA A 72 2.64 -8.04 -5.98
N TYR A 73 1.84 -7.91 -7.04
CA TYR A 73 0.91 -8.96 -7.48
C TYR A 73 1.64 -10.21 -7.99
N ASP A 74 2.82 -10.05 -8.61
CA ASP A 74 3.72 -11.14 -9.01
C ASP A 74 4.35 -11.87 -7.79
N VAL A 75 4.49 -11.17 -6.65
CA VAL A 75 4.92 -11.77 -5.37
C VAL A 75 3.78 -12.62 -4.81
N PHE A 76 2.64 -12.00 -4.56
CA PHE A 76 1.43 -12.67 -4.10
C PHE A 76 0.18 -11.90 -4.57
N PRO A 77 -0.79 -12.56 -5.22
CA PRO A 77 -1.88 -11.89 -5.91
C PRO A 77 -3.05 -11.52 -4.97
N TYR A 78 -2.79 -10.73 -3.93
CA TYR A 78 -3.85 -10.30 -3.01
C TYR A 78 -4.90 -9.43 -3.71
N PRO A 79 -6.21 -9.65 -3.47
CA PRO A 79 -7.27 -8.82 -4.07
C PRO A 79 -7.14 -7.33 -3.75
N CYS A 80 -6.59 -6.98 -2.58
CA CYS A 80 -6.36 -5.59 -2.18
C CYS A 80 -5.28 -4.88 -3.03
N ILE A 81 -4.29 -5.62 -3.56
CA ILE A 81 -3.28 -5.09 -4.49
C ILE A 81 -3.95 -4.79 -5.83
N TRP A 82 -4.78 -5.71 -6.33
CA TRP A 82 -5.54 -5.51 -7.56
C TRP A 82 -6.46 -4.29 -7.50
N ALA A 83 -7.15 -4.12 -6.36
CA ALA A 83 -8.05 -3.01 -6.12
C ALA A 83 -7.34 -1.70 -5.73
N LEU A 84 -6.00 -1.69 -5.66
CA LEU A 84 -5.17 -0.55 -5.26
C LEU A 84 -5.61 0.06 -3.91
N TYR A 85 -6.07 -0.77 -2.97
CA TYR A 85 -6.55 -0.30 -1.66
C TYR A 85 -5.44 0.33 -0.81
N PHE A 86 -4.19 0.04 -1.12
CA PHE A 86 -3.04 0.68 -0.50
C PHE A 86 -2.95 2.18 -0.87
N CYS A 87 -3.58 2.62 -1.97
CA CYS A 87 -3.73 4.04 -2.27
C CYS A 87 -4.83 4.73 -1.46
N GLN A 88 -5.71 3.94 -0.80
CA GLN A 88 -6.75 4.47 0.07
C GLN A 88 -6.22 4.59 1.49
N THR A 89 -6.24 5.80 2.02
CA THR A 89 -5.98 6.02 3.43
C THR A 89 -7.15 5.49 4.26
N ARG A 90 -6.87 4.50 5.11
CA ARG A 90 -7.87 3.95 6.04
C ARG A 90 -7.54 4.23 7.50
N VAL A 91 -6.25 4.22 7.87
CA VAL A 91 -5.86 4.40 9.28
C VAL A 91 -6.11 5.81 9.78
N ILE A 92 -5.60 6.84 9.09
CA ILE A 92 -5.67 8.23 9.61
C ILE A 92 -7.07 8.86 9.44
N THR A 93 -7.93 8.24 8.63
CA THR A 93 -9.34 8.62 8.43
C THR A 93 -10.28 7.91 9.40
N HIS A 94 -9.78 6.93 10.17
CA HIS A 94 -10.60 6.23 11.15
C HIS A 94 -11.08 7.21 12.25
N PRO A 95 -12.36 7.19 12.67
CA PRO A 95 -12.89 8.16 13.65
C PRO A 95 -12.11 8.23 14.96
N SER A 96 -11.54 7.09 15.39
CA SER A 96 -10.74 7.01 16.62
C SER A 96 -9.29 7.47 16.44
N TYR A 97 -8.80 7.67 15.22
CA TYR A 97 -7.38 7.96 14.99
C TYR A 97 -6.93 9.28 15.63
N GLN A 98 -7.77 10.32 15.58
CA GLN A 98 -7.44 11.60 16.20
C GLN A 98 -7.22 11.48 17.72
N GLN A 99 -8.03 10.66 18.39
CA GLN A 99 -7.85 10.39 19.81
C GLN A 99 -6.55 9.61 20.06
N ILE A 100 -6.26 8.59 19.25
CA ILE A 100 -5.01 7.82 19.32
C ILE A 100 -3.81 8.74 19.16
N LEU A 101 -3.84 9.64 18.17
CA LEU A 101 -2.75 10.58 17.90
C LEU A 101 -2.56 11.60 19.03
N SER A 102 -3.65 12.12 19.63
CA SER A 102 -3.55 13.04 20.78
C SER A 102 -2.89 12.34 21.97
N THR A 103 -3.37 11.15 22.32
CA THR A 103 -2.78 10.33 23.40
C THR A 103 -1.32 10.02 23.11
N ALA A 104 -0.98 9.66 21.88
CA ALA A 104 0.39 9.40 21.47
C ALA A 104 1.32 10.62 21.57
N LYS A 105 0.80 11.83 21.37
CA LYS A 105 1.59 13.08 21.48
C LYS A 105 1.74 13.57 22.91
N GLU A 106 0.74 13.35 23.76
CA GLU A 106 0.73 13.79 25.16
C GLU A 106 1.51 12.85 26.09
N ASP A 107 1.52 11.55 25.79
CA ASP A 107 2.21 10.55 26.60
C ASP A 107 3.73 10.54 26.30
N PRO A 108 4.61 10.84 27.28
CA PRO A 108 6.05 10.74 27.12
C PRO A 108 6.51 9.35 26.65
N GLY A 109 5.76 8.31 27.04
CA GLY A 109 6.00 6.91 26.71
C GLY A 109 5.34 6.43 25.41
N GLN A 110 4.57 7.27 24.69
CA GLN A 110 3.80 7.02 23.46
C GLN A 110 3.43 5.54 23.16
N PRO A 111 2.14 5.16 23.12
CA PRO A 111 1.73 3.79 22.80
C PRO A 111 2.30 3.24 21.48
N ILE A 112 2.52 1.92 21.44
CA ILE A 112 2.92 1.22 20.22
C ILE A 112 1.74 1.14 19.25
N PHE A 113 1.95 1.58 18.02
CA PHE A 113 1.06 1.31 16.90
C PHE A 113 1.48 0.01 16.21
N LEU A 114 0.56 -0.95 16.10
CA LEU A 114 0.79 -2.23 15.44
C LEU A 114 -0.13 -2.37 14.23
N ASP A 115 0.46 -2.53 13.04
CA ASP A 115 -0.23 -2.85 11.80
C ASP A 115 -0.07 -4.34 11.46
N VAL A 116 -1.18 -5.08 11.40
CA VAL A 116 -1.19 -6.52 11.11
C VAL A 116 -1.74 -6.74 9.71
N GLY A 117 -0.93 -7.33 8.84
CA GLY A 117 -1.17 -7.32 7.39
C GLY A 117 -0.75 -5.98 6.78
N SER A 118 0.44 -5.50 7.19
CA SER A 118 0.90 -4.14 6.87
C SER A 118 1.26 -3.94 5.41
N PHE A 119 1.31 -5.00 4.60
CA PHE A 119 1.73 -4.96 3.21
C PHE A 119 3.05 -4.17 3.07
N ALA A 120 3.09 -3.15 2.22
CA ALA A 120 4.25 -2.30 2.00
C ALA A 120 4.40 -1.15 3.04
N GLY A 121 3.74 -1.26 4.19
CA GLY A 121 3.88 -0.32 5.31
C GLY A 121 3.30 1.07 5.05
N ILE A 122 2.23 1.17 4.26
CA ILE A 122 1.66 2.46 3.87
C ILE A 122 0.99 3.14 5.07
N ASP A 123 0.20 2.39 5.83
CA ASP A 123 -0.46 2.91 7.04
C ASP A 123 0.60 3.30 8.09
N LEU A 124 1.67 2.52 8.24
CA LEU A 124 2.83 2.87 9.09
C LEU A 124 3.41 4.25 8.75
N ARG A 125 3.66 4.51 7.45
CA ARG A 125 4.21 5.80 7.01
C ARG A 125 3.24 6.95 7.21
N GLN A 126 1.94 6.73 7.06
CA GLN A 126 0.94 7.76 7.33
C GLN A 126 0.86 8.12 8.83
N VAL A 127 0.93 7.13 9.72
CA VAL A 127 0.90 7.43 11.15
C VAL A 127 2.18 8.14 11.62
N ILE A 128 3.34 7.78 11.05
CA ILE A 128 4.58 8.52 11.27
C ILE A 128 4.47 9.94 10.74
N HIS A 129 3.99 10.12 9.50
CA HIS A 129 3.84 11.42 8.87
C HIS A 129 2.91 12.37 9.65
N THR A 130 1.92 11.83 10.37
CA THR A 130 0.98 12.63 11.18
C THR A 130 1.45 12.87 12.63
N GLY A 131 2.58 12.25 13.03
CA GLY A 131 3.31 12.58 14.25
C GLY A 131 3.51 11.45 15.26
N MET A 132 3.27 10.19 14.89
CA MET A 132 3.75 9.05 15.69
C MET A 132 5.28 8.89 15.51
N LYS A 133 5.96 8.47 16.57
CA LYS A 133 7.41 8.23 16.59
C LYS A 133 7.71 6.94 15.85
N LEU A 134 8.75 6.97 15.01
CA LEU A 134 9.16 5.82 14.19
C LEU A 134 9.42 4.57 15.05
N GLU A 135 10.09 4.72 16.18
CA GLU A 135 10.43 3.61 17.10
C GLU A 135 9.21 2.91 17.72
N ASN A 136 8.04 3.54 17.69
CA ASN A 136 6.80 3.03 18.27
C ASN A 136 5.80 2.54 17.23
N VAL A 137 6.21 2.43 15.96
CA VAL A 137 5.36 2.01 14.84
C VAL A 137 5.90 0.70 14.28
N ILE A 138 5.12 -0.37 14.41
CA ILE A 138 5.51 -1.73 14.04
C ILE A 138 4.52 -2.29 13.03
N GLY A 139 5.02 -2.89 11.96
CA GLY A 139 4.21 -3.64 10.99
C GLY A 139 4.64 -5.09 10.91
N THR A 140 3.69 -5.96 10.57
CA THR A 140 3.97 -7.35 10.24
C THR A 140 3.06 -7.81 9.10
N ASP A 141 3.61 -8.62 8.20
CA ASP A 141 2.86 -9.29 7.16
C ASP A 141 3.32 -10.75 7.03
N LEU A 142 2.45 -11.61 6.49
CA LEU A 142 2.78 -13.02 6.24
C LEU A 142 3.86 -13.16 5.16
N ILE A 143 3.91 -12.23 4.20
CA ILE A 143 4.80 -12.30 3.04
C ILE A 143 5.89 -11.22 3.17
N ASP A 144 6.81 -11.41 4.10
CA ASP A 144 7.68 -10.32 4.57
C ASP A 144 8.83 -9.97 3.58
N GLY A 145 9.55 -10.98 3.06
CA GLY A 145 10.84 -10.74 2.39
C GLY A 145 10.79 -9.85 1.14
N LYS A 146 9.84 -10.09 0.21
CA LYS A 146 9.74 -9.30 -1.04
C LYS A 146 8.82 -8.09 -0.92
N ILE A 147 7.81 -8.13 -0.05
CA ILE A 147 6.89 -6.99 0.12
C ILE A 147 7.59 -5.84 0.84
N ILE A 148 8.48 -6.12 1.80
CA ILE A 148 9.31 -5.07 2.43
C ILE A 148 10.17 -4.34 1.39
N SER A 149 10.79 -5.06 0.43
CA SER A 149 11.56 -4.39 -0.63
C SER A 149 10.71 -3.50 -1.53
N LEU A 150 9.44 -3.86 -1.75
CA LEU A 150 8.50 -3.04 -2.50
C LEU A 150 8.10 -1.78 -1.74
N SER A 151 8.10 -1.79 -0.40
CA SER A 151 7.93 -0.56 0.41
C SER A 151 8.99 0.49 0.08
N LEU A 152 10.26 0.07 -0.02
CA LEU A 152 11.36 0.95 -0.40
C LEU A 152 11.25 1.46 -1.84
N ALA A 153 10.63 0.67 -2.72
CA ALA A 153 10.40 1.04 -4.11
C ALA A 153 9.22 2.02 -4.26
N ILE A 154 8.15 1.87 -3.47
CA ILE A 154 7.04 2.85 -3.42
C ILE A 154 7.56 4.20 -2.95
N PHE A 155 8.31 4.19 -1.84
CA PHE A 155 8.74 5.39 -1.15
C PHE A 155 10.25 5.55 -1.28
N SER A 156 10.70 6.46 -2.14
CA SER A 156 12.11 6.84 -2.21
C SER A 156 12.62 7.22 -0.81
N LEU A 157 13.70 6.57 -0.37
CA LEU A 157 14.40 6.89 0.88
C LEU A 157 15.00 8.30 0.80
N ASN A 158 14.18 9.33 0.98
CA ASN A 158 14.65 10.57 1.57
C ASN A 158 14.31 10.49 3.05
N SER A 159 15.12 9.72 3.75
CA SER A 159 15.27 9.82 5.19
C SER A 159 15.63 11.28 5.50
N ALA A 160 14.72 11.99 6.15
CA ALA A 160 15.02 13.21 6.88
C ALA A 160 14.19 13.16 8.17
#